data_AF-A0A560JG23-F1
#
_entry.id   AF-A0A560JG23-F1
#
_cell.length_a   1.000
_cell.length_b   1.000
_cell.length_c   1.000
_cell.angle_alpha   90.00
_cell.angle_beta   90.00
_cell.angle_gamma   90.00
#
_symmetry.space_group_name_H-M   'P 1'
#
loop_
_entity.id
_entity.type
_entity.pdbx_description
1 polymer ?
#
loop_
_entity_poly.entity_id
_entity_poly.type
_entity_poly.pdbx_seq_one_letter_code
_entity_poly.pdbx_strand_id
1 'polypeptide(L)'
;MSDDESILGFSNRWYAKGIETAVTCPLNEVLNIKRLSPELFVATKLEAYLGRGNDDHIGSRDIEDILLVVDGRGELVAEAQ
;
A
#
# COMPACT_ATOMS: atom_id res chain seq x y z
N MET A 1 1.74 12.59 1.29
CA MET A 1 2.93 11.74 1.46
C MET A 1 3.89 12.13 0.36
N SER A 2 5.16 12.39 0.69
CA SER A 2 6.20 12.62 -0.31
C SER A 2 6.73 11.26 -0.77
N ASP A 3 7.17 11.15 -2.02
CA ASP A 3 7.89 10.00 -2.57
C ASP A 3 9.42 10.19 -2.56
N ASP A 4 9.89 11.28 -1.93
CA ASP A 4 11.31 11.61 -1.84
C ASP A 4 12.02 10.72 -0.80
N GLU A 5 12.90 9.86 -1.31
CA GLU A 5 13.71 8.95 -0.49
C GLU A 5 14.60 9.70 0.51
N SER A 6 15.09 10.90 0.18
CA SER A 6 15.92 11.69 1.09
C SER A 6 15.15 12.18 2.32
N ILE A 7 13.82 12.27 2.21
CA ILE A 7 12.92 12.66 3.29
C ILE A 7 12.43 11.44 4.07
N LEU A 8 12.15 10.33 3.37
CA LEU A 8 11.57 9.13 3.98
C LEU A 8 12.60 8.18 4.61
N GLY A 9 13.87 8.22 4.15
CA GLY A 9 14.90 7.25 4.56
C GLY A 9 14.71 5.85 3.98
N PHE A 10 13.76 5.69 3.05
CA PHE A 10 13.53 4.49 2.27
C PHE A 10 12.80 4.87 0.97
N SER A 11 13.02 4.09 -0.08
CA SER A 11 12.32 4.22 -1.36
C SER A 11 11.22 3.17 -1.51
N ASN A 12 10.18 3.52 -2.25
CA ASN A 12 9.18 2.58 -2.75
C ASN A 12 8.76 3.02 -4.14
N ARG A 13 9.09 2.21 -5.16
CA ARG A 13 8.88 2.57 -6.57
C ARG A 13 7.42 2.90 -6.91
N TRP A 14 6.47 2.44 -6.10
CA TRP A 14 5.03 2.61 -6.33
C TRP A 14 4.48 3.92 -5.76
N TYR A 15 5.23 4.67 -4.94
CA TYR A 15 4.71 5.88 -4.29
C TYR A 15 4.40 7.00 -5.26
N ALA A 16 5.26 7.28 -6.24
CA ALA A 16 5.00 8.30 -7.25
C ALA A 16 3.66 8.02 -7.97
N LYS A 17 3.48 6.77 -8.43
CA LYS A 17 2.26 6.35 -9.10
C LYS A 17 1.05 6.39 -8.17
N GLY A 18 1.23 5.93 -6.94
CA GLY A 18 0.19 5.94 -5.91
C GLY A 18 -0.30 7.35 -5.57
N ILE A 19 0.60 8.33 -5.50
CA ILE A 19 0.23 9.73 -5.24
C ILE A 19 -0.52 10.32 -6.44
N GLU A 20 -0.05 10.02 -7.66
CA GLU A 20 -0.67 10.46 -8.91
C GLU A 20 -2.11 9.95 -9.06
N THR A 21 -2.34 8.66 -8.77
CA THR A 21 -3.64 7.99 -8.99
C THR A 21 -4.51 7.91 -7.74
N ALA A 22 -4.05 8.43 -6.61
CA ALA A 22 -4.81 8.37 -5.36
C ALA A 22 -6.20 9.00 -5.52
N VAL A 23 -7.22 8.27 -5.08
CA VAL A 23 -8.61 8.71 -5.13
C VAL A 23 -8.97 9.38 -3.81
N THR A 24 -9.60 10.55 -3.88
CA THR A 24 -10.15 11.22 -2.70
C THR A 24 -11.45 10.52 -2.29
N CYS A 25 -11.54 10.08 -1.03
CA CYS A 25 -12.76 9.51 -0.47
C CYS A 25 -13.04 10.06 0.94
N PRO A 26 -14.33 10.15 1.34
CA PRO A 26 -14.67 10.55 2.70
C PRO A 26 -14.26 9.46 3.69
N LEU A 27 -13.51 9.84 4.73
CA LEU A 27 -13.27 9.01 5.90
C LEU A 27 -14.42 9.17 6.91
N ASN A 28 -14.96 10.38 7.01
CA ASN A 28 -16.19 10.71 7.75
C ASN A 28 -16.84 11.98 7.15
N GLU A 29 -17.89 12.49 7.78
CA GLU A 29 -18.66 13.65 7.30
C GLU A 29 -17.83 14.92 7.08
N VAL A 30 -16.70 15.07 7.78
CA VAL A 30 -15.89 16.30 7.76
C VAL A 30 -14.48 16.10 7.21
N LEU A 31 -14.04 14.87 6.98
CA LEU A 31 -12.68 14.54 6.59
C LEU A 31 -12.64 13.68 5.34
N ASN A 32 -11.96 14.20 4.31
CA ASN A 32 -11.59 13.45 3.13
C ASN A 32 -10.13 13.02 3.21
N ILE A 33 -9.85 11.80 2.75
CA ILE A 33 -8.50 11.25 2.64
C ILE A 33 -8.18 10.90 1.20
N LYS A 34 -6.89 10.83 0.89
CA LYS A 34 -6.40 10.22 -0.35
C LYS A 34 -6.13 8.75 -0.10
N ARG A 35 -6.77 7.88 -0.87
CA ARG A 35 -6.63 6.43 -0.79
C ARG A 35 -5.96 5.92 -2.06
N LEU A 36 -4.98 5.03 -1.89
CA LEU A 36 -4.41 4.27 -3.01
C LEU A 36 -5.49 3.37 -3.62
N SER A 37 -5.33 3.03 -4.90
CA SER A 37 -6.07 1.88 -5.41
C SER A 37 -5.59 0.60 -4.72
N PRO A 38 -6.45 -0.41 -4.57
CA PRO A 38 -6.12 -1.64 -3.86
C PRO A 38 -4.86 -2.36 -4.38
N GLU A 39 -4.72 -2.46 -5.70
CA GLU A 39 -3.59 -3.07 -6.36
C GLU A 39 -2.29 -2.30 -6.09
N LEU A 40 -2.33 -0.96 -6.05
CA LEU A 40 -1.17 -0.16 -5.68
C LEU A 40 -0.85 -0.25 -4.20
N PHE A 41 -1.84 -0.38 -3.32
CA PHE A 41 -1.60 -0.65 -1.90
C PHE A 41 -0.82 -1.96 -1.73
N VAL A 42 -1.28 -3.06 -2.34
CA VAL A 42 -0.59 -4.36 -2.29
C VAL A 42 0.82 -4.25 -2.86
N ALA A 43 1.01 -3.58 -4.00
CA ALA A 43 2.32 -3.37 -4.61
C ALA A 43 3.29 -2.64 -3.66
N THR A 44 2.81 -1.62 -2.93
CA THR A 44 3.67 -0.91 -1.95
C THR A 44 4.10 -1.81 -0.80
N LYS A 45 3.24 -2.73 -0.35
CA LYS A 45 3.56 -3.67 0.73
C LYS A 45 4.53 -4.76 0.28
N LEU A 46 4.37 -5.26 -0.94
CA LEU A 46 5.33 -6.20 -1.54
C LEU A 46 6.73 -5.58 -1.67
N GLU A 47 6.85 -4.35 -2.17
CA GLU A 47 8.15 -3.66 -2.27
C GLU A 47 8.78 -3.45 -0.88
N ALA A 48 7.96 -3.08 0.10
CA ALA A 48 8.40 -2.95 1.47
C ALA A 48 8.89 -4.27 2.07
N TYR A 49 8.17 -5.37 1.84
CA TYR A 49 8.61 -6.70 2.27
C TYR A 49 9.95 -7.08 1.65
N LEU A 50 10.15 -6.85 0.34
CA LEU A 50 11.41 -7.12 -0.33
C LEU A 50 12.58 -6.28 0.24
N GLY A 51 12.31 -5.05 0.67
CA GLY A 51 13.34 -4.15 1.19
C GLY A 51 13.69 -4.35 2.67
N ARG A 52 12.69 -4.62 3.53
CA ARG A 52 12.86 -4.67 5.01
C ARG A 52 12.26 -5.90 5.69
N GLY A 53 11.69 -6.83 4.93
CA GLY A 53 11.03 -8.03 5.45
C GLY A 53 11.99 -9.13 5.93
N ASN A 54 13.25 -9.11 5.47
CA ASN A 54 14.31 -10.04 5.89
C ASN A 54 13.91 -11.54 5.78
N ASP A 55 13.13 -11.90 4.76
CA ASP A 55 12.55 -13.24 4.55
C ASP A 55 11.70 -13.77 5.73
N ASP A 56 11.37 -12.91 6.69
CA ASP A 56 10.52 -13.26 7.84
C ASP A 56 9.05 -13.14 7.44
N HIS A 57 8.52 -14.20 6.86
CA HIS A 57 7.14 -14.25 6.40
C HIS A 57 6.12 -14.16 7.54
N ILE A 58 6.48 -14.60 8.75
CA ILE A 58 5.57 -14.66 9.89
C ILE A 58 5.59 -13.34 10.67
N GLY A 59 6.78 -12.76 10.87
CA GLY A 59 6.96 -11.50 11.60
C GLY A 59 6.83 -10.25 10.73
N SER A 60 6.74 -10.36 9.40
CA SER A 60 6.58 -9.20 8.54
C SER A 60 5.19 -8.59 8.61
N ARG A 61 5.13 -7.35 9.11
CA ARG A 61 3.93 -6.51 9.08
C ARG A 61 3.42 -6.24 7.66
N ASP A 62 4.31 -6.20 6.66
CA ASP A 62 3.91 -5.96 5.28
C ASP A 62 3.19 -7.18 4.68
N ILE A 63 3.59 -8.41 5.06
CA ILE A 63 2.86 -9.64 4.72
C ILE A 63 1.53 -9.72 5.45
N GLU A 64 1.50 -9.39 6.74
CA GLU A 64 0.25 -9.32 7.53
C GLU A 64 -0.78 -8.39 6.87
N ASP A 65 -0.36 -7.18 6.48
CA ASP A 65 -1.23 -6.21 5.80
C ASP A 65 -1.79 -6.76 4.48
N ILE A 66 -0.97 -7.48 3.69
CA ILE A 66 -1.43 -8.12 2.44
C ILE A 66 -2.47 -9.20 2.74
N LEU A 67 -2.22 -10.07 3.73
CA LEU A 67 -3.13 -11.14 4.10
C LEU A 67 -4.49 -10.60 4.57
N LEU A 68 -4.50 -9.55 5.38
CA LEU A 68 -5.73 -8.91 5.86
C LEU A 68 -6.56 -8.34 4.71
N VAL A 69 -5.92 -7.76 3.70
CA VAL A 69 -6.63 -7.21 2.53
C VAL A 69 -7.14 -8.33 1.62
N VAL A 70 -6.36 -9.38 1.41
CA VAL A 70 -6.77 -10.54 0.60
C VAL A 70 -7.94 -11.28 1.24
N ASP A 71 -7.89 -11.53 2.55
CA ASP A 71 -8.96 -12.21 3.29
C ASP A 71 -10.21 -11.33 3.43
N GLY A 72 -10.01 -10.02 3.67
CA GLY A 72 -11.09 -9.07 3.93
C GLY A 72 -11.78 -8.46 2.69
N ARG A 73 -11.22 -8.64 1.49
CA ARG A 73 -11.76 -8.03 0.25
C ARG A 73 -11.80 -9.03 -0.91
N GLY A 74 -12.92 -9.74 -1.03
CA GLY A 74 -13.14 -10.68 -2.14
C GLY A 74 -13.08 -10.02 -3.53
N GLU A 75 -13.39 -8.73 -3.64
CA GLU A 75 -13.30 -7.97 -4.90
C GLU A 75 -11.87 -7.76 -5.39
N LEU A 76 -10.87 -7.90 -4.51
CA LEU A 76 -9.46 -7.65 -4.84
C LEU A 76 -8.98 -8.50 -6.01
N VAL A 77 -9.46 -9.74 -6.14
CA VAL A 77 -9.09 -10.65 -7.22
C VAL A 77 -9.47 -10.10 -8.60
N ALA A 78 -10.57 -9.35 -8.68
CA ALA A 78 -11.00 -8.71 -9.92
C ALA A 78 -10.29 -7.36 -10.15
N GLU A 79 -9.87 -6.68 -9.08
CA GLU A 79 -9.13 -5.41 -9.15
C GLU A 79 -7.66 -5.61 -9.55
N ALA A 80 -7.06 -6.75 -9.19
CA ALA A 80 -5.65 -7.08 -9.45
C ALA A 80 -5.48 -8.05 -10.64
N GLN A 81 -5.90 -7.61 -11.84
CA GLN A 81 -5.79 -8.35 -13.11
C GLN A 81 -4.52 -7.99 -13.90
#